data_AF-A0A9D8G5T7-F1
#
_entry.id   AF-A0A9D8G5T7-F1
#
_cell.length_a   1.000
_cell.length_b   1.000
_cell.length_c   1.000
_cell.angle_alpha   90.00
_cell.angle_beta   90.00
_cell.angle_gamma   90.00
#
_symmetry.space_group_name_H-M   'P 1'
#
loop_
_entity.id
_entity.type
_entity.pdbx_description
1 polymer ?
#
loop_
_entity_poly.entity_id
_entity_poly.type
_entity_poly.pdbx_seq_one_letter_code
_entity_poly.pdbx_strand_id
1 'polypeptide(L)'
;LRGTGREIDGSPLIALACKEPFTHYYFVDADTKAIEALKARIGKRSNVHFWAEDCNVAVKEIARQIPPRSLSLAFVDPTSVQMQMSTIAELADCRRVDLLINFPEHMSIQRIKSLKCSEADLDAYFGSPNWKSILERARARGEHEGDALREVYKDRLKALGYEAPRFGDQLIRSDQRRPLYYLLYASKHERGIDFWRKITKRSHAGQEDFIGPTDE
;
A
#
# COMPACT_ATOMS: atom_id res chain seq x y z
N LEU A 1 -3.47 22.05 0.93
CA LEU A 1 -2.43 22.61 1.84
C LEU A 1 -3.06 23.59 2.82
N ARG A 2 -3.03 23.33 4.14
CA ARG A 2 -3.72 24.16 5.15
C ARG A 2 -3.29 25.64 5.03
N GLY A 3 -4.27 26.54 5.01
CA GLY A 3 -4.05 27.99 4.97
C GLY A 3 -3.72 28.59 3.60
N THR A 4 -3.59 27.77 2.54
CA THR A 4 -3.20 28.28 1.20
C THR A 4 -4.37 28.39 0.22
N GLY A 5 -5.56 27.86 0.57
CA GLY A 5 -6.68 27.72 -0.36
C GLY A 5 -6.44 26.72 -1.52
N ARG A 6 -5.23 26.18 -1.66
CA ARG A 6 -4.90 25.19 -2.69
C ARG A 6 -5.40 23.81 -2.29
N GLU A 7 -6.24 23.26 -3.14
CA GLU A 7 -6.66 21.86 -3.11
C GLU A 7 -5.70 21.02 -3.97
N ILE A 8 -5.45 19.81 -3.50
CA ILE A 8 -4.68 18.80 -4.24
C ILE A 8 -5.57 17.57 -4.24
N ASP A 9 -5.76 17.00 -5.42
CA ASP A 9 -6.56 15.80 -5.59
C ASP A 9 -5.92 14.63 -4.84
N GLY A 10 -6.71 13.98 -4.00
CA GLY A 10 -6.33 12.73 -3.35
C GLY A 10 -6.36 11.56 -4.33
N SER A 11 -5.83 10.41 -3.89
CA SER A 11 -5.78 9.19 -4.71
C SER A 11 -7.13 8.77 -5.32
N PRO A 12 -8.31 8.94 -4.67
CA PRO A 12 -9.58 8.62 -5.31
C PRO A 12 -9.89 9.48 -6.54
N LEU A 13 -9.62 10.79 -6.46
CA LEU A 13 -9.88 11.73 -7.55
C LEU A 13 -8.87 11.54 -8.68
N ILE A 14 -7.60 11.27 -8.34
CA ILE A 14 -6.56 10.91 -9.32
C ILE A 14 -6.97 9.65 -10.10
N ALA A 15 -7.43 8.60 -9.40
CA ALA A 15 -7.86 7.36 -10.04
C ALA A 15 -9.05 7.57 -11.00
N LEU A 16 -9.99 8.44 -10.64
CA LEU A 16 -11.15 8.77 -11.48
C LEU A 16 -10.79 9.66 -12.68
N ALA A 17 -9.67 10.38 -12.60
CA ALA A 17 -9.16 11.23 -13.66
C ALA A 17 -8.19 10.51 -14.62
N CYS A 18 -7.91 9.22 -14.40
CA CYS A 18 -7.07 8.42 -15.29
C CYS A 18 -7.62 8.44 -16.73
N LYS A 19 -6.71 8.69 -17.70
CA LYS A 19 -7.06 8.74 -19.14
C LYS A 19 -7.78 7.47 -19.60
N GLU A 20 -7.27 6.32 -19.16
CA GLU A 20 -7.91 5.03 -19.34
C GLU A 20 -8.62 4.68 -18.01
N PRO A 21 -9.95 4.88 -17.92
CA PRO A 21 -10.66 4.73 -16.65
C PRO A 21 -10.82 3.26 -16.26
N PHE A 22 -10.79 3.00 -14.96
CA PHE A 22 -11.24 1.72 -14.42
C PHE A 22 -12.75 1.55 -14.62
N THR A 23 -13.19 0.29 -14.74
CA THR A 23 -14.61 -0.02 -14.90
C THR A 23 -15.39 0.13 -13.60
N HIS A 24 -14.74 -0.15 -12.46
CA HIS A 24 -15.34 -0.06 -11.12
C HIS A 24 -14.33 0.55 -10.14
N TYR A 25 -14.85 1.28 -9.15
CA TYR A 25 -14.07 1.92 -8.09
C TYR A 25 -14.65 1.57 -6.73
N TYR A 26 -13.80 1.19 -5.79
CA TYR A 26 -14.17 0.83 -4.43
C TYR A 26 -13.34 1.70 -3.49
N PHE A 27 -13.99 2.66 -2.83
CA PHE A 27 -13.33 3.55 -1.89
C PHE A 27 -13.75 3.19 -0.46
N VAL A 28 -12.77 2.93 0.39
CA VAL A 28 -12.98 2.54 1.79
C VAL A 28 -12.14 3.43 2.69
N ASP A 29 -12.78 3.98 3.72
CA ASP A 29 -12.11 4.74 4.78
C ASP A 29 -12.97 4.65 6.06
N ALA A 30 -12.34 4.50 7.22
CA ALA A 30 -13.04 4.49 8.50
C ALA A 30 -13.58 5.89 8.86
N ASP A 31 -12.98 6.96 8.34
CA ASP A 31 -13.49 8.32 8.51
C ASP A 31 -14.71 8.57 7.60
N THR A 32 -15.88 8.47 8.21
CA THR A 32 -17.16 8.77 7.54
C THR A 32 -17.18 10.17 6.91
N LYS A 33 -16.53 11.17 7.53
CA LYS A 33 -16.49 12.53 6.97
C LYS A 33 -15.66 12.58 5.69
N ALA A 34 -14.57 11.82 5.62
CA ALA A 34 -13.77 11.70 4.41
C ALA A 34 -14.59 11.09 3.26
N ILE A 35 -15.33 10.01 3.54
CA ILE A 35 -16.21 9.35 2.57
C ILE A 35 -17.34 10.26 2.10
N GLU A 36 -18.04 10.94 3.01
CA GLU A 36 -19.12 11.86 2.63
C GLU A 36 -18.60 13.05 1.81
N ALA A 37 -17.43 13.60 2.18
CA ALA A 37 -16.79 14.66 1.41
C ALA A 37 -16.33 14.17 0.02
N LEU A 38 -15.93 12.91 -0.11
CA LEU A 38 -15.58 12.30 -1.39
C LEU A 38 -16.83 12.08 -2.27
N LYS A 39 -17.91 11.54 -1.69
CA LYS A 39 -19.21 11.37 -2.36
C LYS A 39 -19.73 12.70 -2.91
N ALA A 40 -19.67 13.76 -2.12
CA ALA A 40 -20.10 15.09 -2.54
C ALA A 40 -19.31 15.62 -3.75
N ARG A 41 -17.99 15.38 -3.81
CA ARG A 41 -17.13 15.80 -4.93
C ARG A 41 -17.36 14.97 -6.20
N ILE A 42 -17.53 13.66 -6.06
CA ILE A 42 -17.70 12.75 -7.21
C ILE A 42 -19.11 12.84 -7.79
N GLY A 43 -20.11 13.14 -6.96
CA GLY A 43 -21.51 13.03 -7.33
C GLY A 43 -21.94 11.57 -7.54
N LYS A 44 -23.11 11.38 -8.15
CA LYS A 44 -23.70 10.05 -8.33
C LYS A 44 -23.11 9.36 -9.57
N ARG A 45 -22.41 8.24 -9.36
CA ARG A 45 -21.88 7.37 -10.43
C ARG A 45 -22.20 5.92 -10.08
N SER A 46 -22.72 5.15 -11.04
CA SER A 46 -23.17 3.76 -10.80
C SER A 46 -22.03 2.77 -10.59
N ASN A 47 -20.82 3.13 -11.02
CA ASN A 47 -19.63 2.28 -10.97
C ASN A 47 -18.66 2.67 -9.84
N VAL A 48 -19.09 3.53 -8.91
CA VAL A 48 -18.30 3.96 -7.76
C VAL A 48 -19.03 3.54 -6.48
N HIS A 49 -18.32 2.79 -5.65
CA HIS A 49 -18.84 2.19 -4.44
C HIS A 49 -18.05 2.72 -3.23
N PHE A 50 -18.73 2.93 -2.10
CA PHE A 50 -18.16 3.58 -0.93
C PHE A 50 -18.44 2.77 0.34
N TRP A 51 -17.43 2.65 1.21
CA TRP A 51 -17.53 2.09 2.56
C TRP A 51 -16.96 3.09 3.57
N ALA A 52 -17.78 3.47 4.54
CA ALA A 52 -17.40 4.29 5.68
C ALA A 52 -17.15 3.40 6.90
N GLU A 53 -16.16 2.51 6.80
CA GLU A 53 -15.89 1.45 7.77
C GLU A 53 -14.40 1.11 7.77
N ASP A 54 -13.94 0.46 8.85
CA ASP A 54 -12.61 -0.15 8.90
C ASP A 54 -12.43 -1.15 7.74
N CYS A 55 -11.35 -0.97 6.96
CA CYS A 55 -11.02 -1.81 5.83
C CYS A 55 -10.86 -3.30 6.19
N ASN A 56 -10.41 -3.61 7.41
CA ASN A 56 -10.26 -4.97 7.90
C ASN A 56 -11.61 -5.68 8.07
N VAL A 57 -12.70 -4.91 8.22
CA VAL A 57 -14.08 -5.42 8.27
C VAL A 57 -14.71 -5.41 6.87
N ALA A 58 -14.59 -4.29 6.16
CA ALA A 58 -15.25 -4.07 4.87
C ALA A 58 -14.73 -4.99 3.75
N VAL A 59 -13.48 -5.47 3.84
CA VAL A 59 -12.81 -6.22 2.76
C VAL A 59 -13.62 -7.41 2.27
N LYS A 60 -14.30 -8.14 3.17
CA LYS A 60 -15.04 -9.35 2.81
C LYS A 60 -16.21 -9.03 1.88
N GLU A 61 -16.90 -7.92 2.14
CA GLU A 61 -18.03 -7.49 1.31
C GLU A 61 -17.53 -6.85 0.00
N ILE A 62 -16.50 -6.01 0.07
CA ILE A 62 -15.85 -5.43 -1.12
C ILE A 62 -15.41 -6.56 -2.07
N ALA A 63 -14.74 -7.58 -1.53
CA ALA A 63 -14.18 -8.68 -2.32
C ALA A 63 -15.26 -9.55 -3.03
N ARG A 64 -16.50 -9.56 -2.53
CA ARG A 64 -17.65 -10.19 -3.19
C ARG A 64 -18.24 -9.33 -4.32
N GLN A 65 -18.13 -8.02 -4.20
CA GLN A 65 -18.66 -7.08 -5.20
C GLN A 65 -17.70 -6.85 -6.36
N ILE A 66 -16.42 -7.18 -6.20
CA ILE A 66 -15.45 -7.13 -7.30
C ILE A 66 -15.84 -8.18 -8.36
N PRO A 67 -16.01 -7.78 -9.65
CA PRO A 67 -16.36 -8.71 -10.70
C PRO A 67 -15.37 -9.87 -10.81
N PRO A 68 -15.84 -11.12 -10.97
CA PRO A 68 -14.98 -12.26 -11.21
C PRO A 68 -14.08 -12.00 -12.43
N ARG A 69 -12.82 -12.44 -12.36
CA ARG A 69 -11.84 -12.26 -13.45
C ARG A 69 -11.55 -10.77 -13.79
N SER A 70 -11.81 -9.84 -12.89
CA SER A 70 -11.26 -8.48 -13.04
C SER A 70 -9.72 -8.49 -13.00
N LEU A 71 -9.12 -7.46 -13.58
CA LEU A 71 -7.75 -7.07 -13.30
C LEU A 71 -7.85 -5.85 -12.40
N SER A 72 -7.37 -5.97 -11.17
CA SER A 72 -7.58 -4.97 -10.12
C SER A 72 -6.26 -4.39 -9.66
N LEU A 73 -6.27 -3.12 -9.27
CA LEU A 73 -5.21 -2.50 -8.51
C LEU A 73 -5.79 -2.11 -7.15
N ALA A 74 -5.17 -2.57 -6.07
CA ALA A 74 -5.51 -2.16 -4.73
C ALA A 74 -4.44 -1.21 -4.20
N PHE A 75 -4.81 0.05 -3.98
CA PHE A 75 -3.96 1.01 -3.29
C PHE A 75 -4.27 0.97 -1.79
N VAL A 76 -3.28 0.58 -1.00
CA VAL A 76 -3.38 0.35 0.44
C VAL A 76 -2.53 1.40 1.14
N ASP A 77 -3.18 2.44 1.67
CA ASP A 77 -2.52 3.63 2.21
C ASP A 77 -2.87 3.86 3.68
N PRO A 78 -2.44 2.98 4.60
CA PRO A 78 -2.72 3.17 6.02
C PRO A 78 -1.82 4.26 6.60
N THR A 79 -2.31 4.95 7.63
CA THR A 79 -1.50 5.96 8.34
C THR A 79 -0.40 5.35 9.22
N SER A 80 -0.51 4.05 9.50
CA SER A 80 0.39 3.28 10.37
C SER A 80 0.22 1.76 10.12
N VAL A 81 0.58 0.92 11.08
CA VAL A 81 0.48 -0.55 11.09
C VAL A 81 -0.96 -1.05 11.33
N GLN A 82 -1.92 -0.56 10.55
CA GLN A 82 -3.37 -0.82 10.76
C GLN A 82 -3.95 -1.86 9.81
N MET A 83 -3.30 -2.09 8.66
CA MET A 83 -3.78 -3.03 7.65
C MET A 83 -3.35 -4.45 8.00
N GLN A 84 -4.29 -5.31 8.38
CA GLN A 84 -3.98 -6.69 8.75
C GLN A 84 -3.59 -7.52 7.52
N MET A 85 -2.66 -8.46 7.69
CA MET A 85 -2.25 -9.37 6.62
C MET A 85 -3.42 -10.26 6.16
N SER A 86 -4.33 -10.62 7.06
CA SER A 86 -5.57 -11.33 6.73
C SER A 86 -6.46 -10.55 5.76
N THR A 87 -6.51 -9.23 5.87
CA THR A 87 -7.27 -8.35 4.97
C THR A 87 -6.63 -8.32 3.58
N ILE A 88 -5.31 -8.25 3.50
CA ILE A 88 -4.59 -8.38 2.22
C ILE A 88 -4.82 -9.77 1.61
N ALA A 89 -4.77 -10.83 2.42
CA ALA A 89 -5.03 -12.19 1.98
C ALA A 89 -6.46 -12.35 1.45
N GLU A 90 -7.47 -11.87 2.17
CA GLU A 90 -8.88 -11.89 1.74
C GLU A 90 -9.06 -11.17 0.42
N LEU A 91 -8.43 -10.02 0.21
CA LEU A 91 -8.50 -9.27 -1.05
C LEU A 91 -7.77 -10.01 -2.19
N ALA A 92 -6.62 -10.61 -1.89
CA ALA A 92 -5.79 -11.32 -2.86
C ALA A 92 -6.33 -12.69 -3.25
N ASP A 93 -7.12 -13.34 -2.40
CA ASP A 93 -7.52 -14.73 -2.57
C ASP A 93 -8.24 -14.98 -3.90
N CYS A 94 -7.75 -15.94 -4.68
CA CYS A 94 -8.29 -16.32 -6.00
C CYS A 94 -8.55 -15.15 -6.98
N ARG A 95 -7.92 -13.98 -6.77
CA ARG A 95 -8.09 -12.76 -7.57
C ARG A 95 -6.79 -12.31 -8.22
N ARG A 96 -6.95 -11.61 -9.34
CA ARG A 96 -5.87 -10.95 -10.09
C ARG A 96 -5.82 -9.49 -9.67
N VAL A 97 -5.23 -9.27 -8.51
CA VAL A 97 -5.04 -7.95 -7.93
C VAL A 97 -3.56 -7.67 -7.81
N ASP A 98 -3.14 -6.51 -8.31
CA ASP A 98 -1.85 -5.93 -8.00
C ASP A 98 -2.01 -5.06 -6.74
N LEU A 99 -1.05 -5.14 -5.84
CA LEU A 99 -1.05 -4.36 -4.60
C LEU A 99 -0.06 -3.21 -4.72
N LEU A 100 -0.49 -2.04 -4.29
CA LEU A 100 0.36 -0.87 -4.12
C LEU A 100 0.22 -0.43 -2.66
N ILE A 101 1.21 -0.74 -1.82
CA ILE A 101 1.10 -0.64 -0.37
C ILE A 101 2.06 0.44 0.14
N ASN A 102 1.52 1.38 0.92
CA ASN A 102 2.34 2.30 1.70
C ASN A 102 2.88 1.59 2.95
N PHE A 103 4.15 1.23 2.92
CA PHE A 103 4.86 0.60 4.04
C PHE A 103 5.59 1.67 4.87
N PRO A 104 5.15 1.94 6.11
CA PRO A 104 5.55 3.12 6.89
C PRO A 104 6.91 2.93 7.60
N GLU A 105 7.96 2.60 6.84
CA GLU A 105 9.27 2.22 7.37
C GLU A 105 9.90 3.28 8.28
N HIS A 106 10.18 4.47 7.74
CA HIS A 106 10.79 5.57 8.48
C HIS A 106 9.78 6.37 9.29
N MET A 107 8.60 5.78 9.54
CA MET A 107 7.50 6.36 10.28
C MET A 107 7.15 5.47 11.46
N SER A 108 6.25 4.51 11.28
CA SER A 108 5.76 3.67 12.36
C SER A 108 6.72 2.52 12.68
N ILE A 109 7.29 1.88 11.65
CA ILE A 109 8.17 0.73 11.82
C ILE A 109 9.47 1.12 12.55
N GLN A 110 10.09 2.25 12.21
CA GLN A 110 11.27 2.75 12.93
C GLN A 110 10.98 3.05 14.41
N ARG A 111 9.72 3.32 14.75
CA ARG A 111 9.27 3.63 16.11
C ARG A 111 8.48 2.48 16.75
N ILE A 112 8.59 1.25 16.22
CA ILE A 112 7.74 0.11 16.57
C ILE A 112 7.64 -0.16 18.09
N LYS A 113 8.74 0.04 18.84
CA LYS A 113 8.77 -0.08 20.32
C LYS A 113 7.92 0.94 21.08
N SER A 114 7.68 2.10 20.48
CA SER A 114 6.96 3.22 21.07
C SER A 114 5.58 3.45 20.43
N LEU A 115 5.19 2.59 19.49
CA LEU A 115 3.86 2.65 18.89
C LEU A 115 2.79 2.38 19.95
N LYS A 116 1.73 3.17 19.89
CA LYS A 116 0.53 2.95 20.70
C LYS A 116 -0.35 1.89 20.03
N CYS A 117 0.14 0.67 19.95
CA CYS A 117 -0.60 -0.50 19.49
C CYS A 117 -0.24 -1.70 20.35
N SER A 118 -1.11 -2.70 20.36
CA SER A 118 -0.83 -3.96 21.03
C SER A 118 0.14 -4.82 20.20
N GLU A 119 0.76 -5.78 20.85
CA GLU A 119 1.57 -6.79 20.16
C GLU A 119 0.71 -7.64 19.21
N ALA A 120 -0.56 -7.87 19.56
CA ALA A 120 -1.52 -8.56 18.70
C ALA A 120 -1.79 -7.79 17.39
N ASP A 121 -1.82 -6.45 17.44
CA ASP A 121 -1.97 -5.63 16.23
C ASP A 121 -0.77 -5.78 15.29
N LEU A 122 0.45 -5.84 15.85
CA LEU A 122 1.66 -6.07 15.08
C LEU A 122 1.71 -7.49 14.52
N ASP A 123 1.33 -8.49 15.32
CA ASP A 123 1.21 -9.88 14.88
C ASP A 123 0.19 -10.00 13.73
N ALA A 124 -0.93 -9.26 13.77
CA ALA A 124 -1.92 -9.21 12.70
C ALA A 124 -1.39 -8.47 11.45
N TYR A 125 -0.68 -7.36 11.62
CA TYR A 125 -0.06 -6.59 10.53
C TYR A 125 0.99 -7.42 9.76
N PHE A 126 1.89 -8.11 10.48
CA PHE A 126 2.89 -8.98 9.88
C PHE A 126 2.37 -10.40 9.60
N GLY A 127 1.13 -10.72 9.99
CA GLY A 127 0.51 -12.05 9.86
C GLY A 127 1.16 -13.16 10.69
N SER A 128 2.04 -12.86 11.64
CA SER A 128 2.73 -13.84 12.49
C SER A 128 3.58 -13.14 13.56
N PRO A 129 3.75 -13.74 14.76
CA PRO A 129 4.66 -13.21 15.80
C PRO A 129 6.15 -13.26 15.45
N ASN A 130 6.55 -13.91 14.36
CA ASN A 130 7.96 -14.14 14.03
C ASN A 130 8.76 -12.85 13.79
N TRP A 131 8.08 -11.73 13.49
CA TRP A 131 8.71 -10.42 13.29
C TRP A 131 9.56 -9.99 14.49
N LYS A 132 9.14 -10.34 15.73
CA LYS A 132 9.89 -10.06 16.97
C LYS A 132 11.28 -10.68 16.93
N SER A 133 11.33 -11.98 16.65
CA SER A 133 12.61 -12.71 16.62
C SER A 133 13.54 -12.21 15.51
N ILE A 134 12.98 -11.76 14.40
CA ILE A 134 13.72 -11.21 13.27
C ILE A 134 14.29 -9.84 13.64
N LEU A 135 13.47 -9.00 14.28
CA LEU A 135 13.88 -7.69 14.78
C LEU A 135 15.03 -7.79 15.79
N GLU A 136 14.94 -8.72 16.75
CA GLU A 136 16.02 -8.93 17.73
C GLU A 136 17.29 -9.47 17.08
N ARG A 137 17.18 -10.35 16.08
CA ARG A 137 18.34 -10.82 15.32
C ARG A 137 19.00 -9.71 14.50
N ALA A 138 18.21 -8.88 13.82
CA ALA A 138 18.71 -7.74 13.07
C ALA A 138 19.50 -6.79 13.98
N ARG A 139 18.96 -6.48 15.16
CA ARG A 139 19.65 -5.67 16.18
C ARG A 139 20.95 -6.29 16.64
N ALA A 140 20.94 -7.58 16.99
CA ALA A 140 22.13 -8.28 17.45
C ALA A 140 23.27 -8.28 16.41
N ARG A 141 22.92 -8.16 15.12
CA ARG A 141 23.85 -8.12 13.99
C ARG A 141 24.18 -6.70 13.50
N GLY A 142 23.55 -5.66 14.04
CA GLY A 142 23.70 -4.29 13.56
C GLY A 142 23.07 -4.04 12.18
N GLU A 143 22.11 -4.88 11.76
CA GLU A 143 21.35 -4.72 10.52
C GLU A 143 20.26 -3.63 10.68
N HIS A 144 19.82 -3.03 9.58
CA HIS A 144 18.76 -2.03 9.60
C HIS A 144 17.40 -2.68 9.90
N GLU A 145 16.83 -2.36 11.06
CA GLU A 145 15.56 -2.93 11.57
C GLU A 145 14.40 -2.80 10.57
N GLY A 146 14.32 -1.66 9.89
CA GLY A 146 13.27 -1.39 8.90
C GLY A 146 13.33 -2.35 7.71
N ASP A 147 14.52 -2.58 7.17
CA ASP A 147 14.72 -3.48 6.03
C ASP A 147 14.37 -4.92 6.40
N ALA A 148 14.81 -5.36 7.59
CA ALA A 148 14.49 -6.70 8.09
C ALA A 148 12.96 -6.91 8.22
N LEU A 149 12.24 -5.91 8.75
CA LEU A 149 10.78 -5.98 8.89
C LEU A 149 10.04 -5.85 7.55
N ARG A 150 10.59 -5.09 6.60
CA ARG A 150 10.06 -5.01 5.23
C ARG A 150 10.15 -6.36 4.51
N GLU A 151 11.27 -7.07 4.66
CA GLU A 151 11.40 -8.42 4.10
C GLU A 151 10.44 -9.42 4.75
N VAL A 152 10.19 -9.32 6.06
CA VAL A 152 9.12 -10.12 6.71
C VAL A 152 7.76 -9.87 6.06
N TYR A 153 7.44 -8.61 5.81
CA TYR A 153 6.18 -8.23 5.17
C TYR A 153 6.10 -8.78 3.73
N LYS A 154 7.17 -8.66 2.95
CA LYS A 154 7.26 -9.18 1.59
C LYS A 154 7.17 -10.70 1.53
N ASP A 155 7.78 -11.42 2.47
CA ASP A 155 7.68 -12.89 2.54
C ASP A 155 6.25 -13.36 2.77
N ARG A 156 5.46 -12.59 3.55
CA ARG A 156 4.03 -12.87 3.72
C ARG A 156 3.25 -12.66 2.43
N LEU A 157 3.58 -11.61 1.67
CA LEU A 157 2.99 -11.40 0.35
C LEU A 157 3.40 -12.52 -0.62
N LYS A 158 4.65 -12.98 -0.63
CA LYS A 158 5.08 -14.13 -1.46
C LYS A 158 4.23 -15.36 -1.17
N ALA A 159 3.95 -15.64 0.11
CA ALA A 159 3.08 -16.75 0.51
C ALA A 159 1.62 -16.62 0.00
N LEU A 160 1.18 -15.43 -0.44
CA LEU A 160 -0.11 -15.19 -1.08
C LEU A 160 -0.06 -15.26 -2.62
N GLY A 161 1.07 -15.72 -3.19
CA GLY A 161 1.29 -15.87 -4.62
C GLY A 161 1.86 -14.63 -5.32
N TYR A 162 2.36 -13.64 -4.58
CA TYR A 162 3.10 -12.50 -5.14
C TYR A 162 4.57 -12.88 -5.37
N GLU A 163 4.78 -13.83 -6.29
CA GLU A 163 6.07 -14.47 -6.57
C GLU A 163 6.85 -13.80 -7.71
N ALA A 164 6.33 -12.71 -8.27
CA ALA A 164 7.01 -12.00 -9.35
C ALA A 164 8.44 -11.64 -8.91
N PRO A 165 9.43 -11.73 -9.82
CA PRO A 165 10.84 -11.92 -9.47
C PRO A 165 11.43 -10.83 -8.58
N ARG A 166 10.83 -9.63 -8.57
CA ARG A 166 11.15 -8.55 -7.62
C ARG A 166 9.88 -7.77 -7.29
N PHE A 167 9.73 -7.38 -6.02
CA PHE A 167 8.80 -6.33 -5.63
C PHE A 167 9.28 -4.99 -6.19
N GLY A 168 8.33 -4.11 -6.48
CA GLY A 168 8.60 -2.73 -6.86
C GLY A 168 8.72 -1.84 -5.63
N ASP A 169 9.86 -1.91 -4.95
CA ASP A 169 10.11 -1.11 -3.74
C ASP A 169 10.57 0.31 -4.16
N GLN A 170 9.80 1.33 -3.81
CA GLN A 170 10.15 2.72 -4.08
C GLN A 170 10.21 3.53 -2.78
N LEU A 171 11.39 4.01 -2.41
CA LEU A 171 11.54 4.91 -1.27
C LEU A 171 10.99 6.30 -1.62
N ILE A 172 10.01 6.75 -0.86
CA ILE A 172 9.45 8.10 -0.94
C ILE A 172 10.14 8.99 0.10
N ARG A 173 10.48 10.21 -0.33
CA ARG A 173 11.19 11.21 0.48
C ARG A 173 10.35 12.47 0.59
N SER A 174 10.54 13.22 1.67
CA SER A 174 10.00 14.57 1.79
C SER A 174 10.70 15.55 0.85
N ASP A 175 10.16 16.76 0.73
CA ASP A 175 10.80 17.87 0.00
C ASP A 175 12.22 18.18 0.51
N GLN A 176 12.49 17.88 1.79
CA GLN A 176 13.80 18.01 2.42
C GLN A 176 14.70 16.76 2.23
N ARG A 177 14.35 15.87 1.29
CA ARG A 177 15.02 14.60 0.98
C ARG A 177 15.08 13.57 2.12
N ARG A 178 14.34 13.78 3.20
CA ARG A 178 14.29 12.82 4.32
C ARG A 178 13.46 11.59 3.92
N PRO A 179 13.95 10.36 4.16
CA PRO A 179 13.16 9.15 3.96
C PRO A 179 11.84 9.21 4.75
N LEU A 180 10.73 8.80 4.12
CA LEU A 180 9.41 8.75 4.76
C LEU A 180 8.88 7.31 4.84
N TYR A 181 8.61 6.72 3.69
CA TYR A 181 8.00 5.39 3.60
C TYR A 181 8.40 4.73 2.29
N TYR A 182 8.21 3.41 2.22
CA TYR A 182 8.34 2.66 0.97
C TYR A 182 6.97 2.46 0.36
N LEU A 183 6.87 2.70 -0.94
CA LEU A 183 5.75 2.25 -1.74
C LEU A 183 6.11 0.87 -2.30
N LEU A 184 5.44 -0.17 -1.81
CA LEU A 184 5.66 -1.55 -2.22
C LEU A 184 4.66 -1.92 -3.30
N TYR A 185 5.15 -2.19 -4.51
CA TYR A 185 4.33 -2.76 -5.57
C TYR A 185 4.51 -4.27 -5.65
N ALA A 186 3.42 -5.02 -5.50
CA ALA A 186 3.39 -6.47 -5.58
C ALA A 186 2.42 -6.92 -6.67
N SER A 187 2.88 -7.77 -7.58
CA SER A 187 2.04 -8.36 -8.63
C SER A 187 2.19 -9.88 -8.65
N LYS A 188 1.11 -10.57 -8.98
CA LYS A 188 1.13 -12.02 -9.26
C LYS A 188 1.59 -12.34 -10.68
N HIS A 189 1.84 -11.32 -11.51
CA HIS A 189 2.26 -11.48 -12.89
C HIS A 189 3.44 -10.57 -13.21
N GLU A 190 4.47 -11.13 -13.83
CA GLU A 190 5.66 -10.41 -14.34
C GLU A 190 5.34 -9.13 -15.14
N ARG A 191 4.26 -9.10 -15.92
CA ARG A 191 3.84 -7.91 -16.68
C ARG A 191 3.50 -6.71 -15.79
N GLY A 192 2.96 -6.94 -14.60
CA GLY A 192 2.72 -5.87 -13.62
C GLY A 192 4.04 -5.22 -13.20
N ILE A 193 5.05 -6.04 -12.88
CA ILE A 193 6.40 -5.56 -12.52
C ILE A 193 7.04 -4.78 -13.68
N ASP A 194 6.86 -5.24 -14.92
CA ASP A 194 7.36 -4.52 -16.09
C ASP A 194 6.72 -3.14 -16.25
N PHE A 195 5.41 -3.02 -16.02
CA PHE A 195 4.72 -1.74 -16.04
C PHE A 195 5.22 -0.82 -14.92
N TRP A 196 5.35 -1.34 -13.70
CA TRP A 196 5.91 -0.61 -12.57
C TRP A 196 7.28 -0.02 -12.90
N ARG A 197 8.21 -0.84 -13.39
CA ARG A 197 9.56 -0.38 -13.79
C ARG A 197 9.53 0.69 -14.86
N LYS A 198 8.58 0.64 -15.81
CA LYS A 198 8.46 1.65 -16.87
C LYS A 198 7.99 3.00 -16.33
N ILE A 199 7.13 3.00 -15.32
CA ILE A 199 6.59 4.24 -14.74
C ILE A 199 7.52 4.83 -13.67
N THR A 200 8.23 4.03 -12.90
CA THR A 200 9.17 4.53 -11.88
C THR A 200 10.47 5.09 -12.45
N LYS A 201 10.84 4.71 -13.68
CA LYS A 201 11.95 5.34 -14.42
C LYS A 201 11.70 6.81 -14.79
N ARG A 202 10.45 7.28 -14.73
CA ARG A 202 10.07 8.64 -15.12
C ARG A 202 9.80 9.46 -13.86
N SER A 203 10.71 10.35 -13.48
CA SER A 203 10.42 11.32 -12.42
C SER A 203 9.36 12.32 -12.90
N HIS A 204 8.62 12.90 -11.96
CA HIS A 204 7.61 13.94 -12.22
C HIS A 204 8.22 15.24 -12.81
N ALA A 205 9.56 15.34 -12.87
CA ALA A 205 10.31 16.46 -13.41
C ALA A 205 10.99 16.18 -14.77
N GLY A 206 10.81 15.00 -15.38
CA GLY A 206 11.47 14.67 -16.66
C GLY A 206 12.99 14.53 -16.57
N GLN A 207 13.55 14.49 -15.36
CA GLN A 207 14.96 14.20 -15.13
C GLN A 207 15.07 12.73 -14.71
N GLU A 208 15.89 11.95 -15.42
CA GLU A 208 16.26 10.61 -15.00
C GLU A 208 16.91 10.71 -13.62
N ASP A 209 16.17 10.34 -12.56
CA ASP A 209 16.78 10.22 -11.24
C ASP A 209 17.76 9.05 -11.32
N PHE A 210 19.04 9.40 -11.20
CA PHE A 210 20.18 8.51 -11.00
C PHE A 210 19.98 7.67 -9.73
N ILE A 211 19.17 6.62 -9.81
CA ILE A 211 19.30 5.41 -9.01
C ILE A 211 18.96 4.26 -9.97
N GLY A 212 19.98 3.83 -10.72
CA GLY A 212 19.95 2.54 -11.39
C GLY A 212 19.79 1.40 -10.36
N PRO A 213 19.52 0.16 -10.82
CA PRO A 213 19.52 -0.98 -9.91
C PRO A 213 20.90 -1.06 -9.23
N THR A 214 20.95 -1.06 -7.91
CA THR A 214 22.09 -1.67 -7.22
C THR A 214 21.92 -3.18 -7.41
N ASP A 215 22.55 -3.66 -8.48
CA ASP A 215 22.95 -5.06 -8.56
C ASP A 215 24.04 -5.26 -7.50
N GLU A 216 23.71 -6.03 -6.48
CA GLU A 216 24.62 -7.00 -5.85
C GLU A 216 23.99 -8.39 -6.02
#